data_AF-A0A6C0KNR6-F1
#
_entry.id   AF-A0A6C0KNR6-F1
#
_cell.length_a   1.000
_cell.length_b   1.000
_cell.length_c   1.000
_cell.angle_alpha   90.00
_cell.angle_beta   90.00
_cell.angle_gamma   90.00
#
_symmetry.space_group_name_H-M   'P 1'
#
loop_
_entity.id
_entity.type
_entity.pdbx_description
1 polymer ?
#
loop_
_entity_poly.entity_id
_entity_poly.type
_entity_poly.pdbx_seq_one_letter_code
_entity_poly.pdbx_strand_id
1 'polypeptide(L)'
;MDLKSPWDLNQCIHFQGSLPNLTLLQEGWKEADHPKIMASKDKISKIDSHEQWELRKKITNPYEAIFSGTNDTSFPSLAKVNPLSRSYFKMIEMLQTIKFWDSINTSQPFRSAHICEGPGGFLQCIVEALKEKKIPIHTLYAMTLRPTKSHIPGWRRSIQFLRKHAQIQLEYGADDTGNILIPENQSVFCRRAADSQIFTADGGFDFSIDYGKQEQMAFPLLLASFTMGLACLAKGGTMIIKLFDIYSQATQDLFLGTARLFNRFTLYKPATSRPCNSERYFIAIDYIGHSAHQSRLWIQHLRNAQSKHKQSPLTRLVGDPWPTNILEAIQEQIRWQEEQQIQSIEETLHFDINTLEEKIATNIQTSKAWCEVFGVPVSS
;
A
#
# COMPACT_ATOMS: atom_id res chain seq x y z
N MET A 1 0.99 -10.77 28.32
CA MET A 1 0.20 -11.29 27.19
C MET A 1 1.14 -11.35 26.01
N ASP A 2 1.35 -12.53 25.43
CA ASP A 2 2.13 -12.64 24.19
C ASP A 2 1.42 -11.84 23.10
N LEU A 3 1.94 -10.66 22.79
CA LEU A 3 1.47 -9.84 21.68
C LEU A 3 1.77 -10.61 20.39
N LYS A 4 0.74 -11.22 19.81
CA LYS A 4 0.84 -11.87 18.50
C LYS A 4 1.36 -10.87 17.48
N SER A 5 2.30 -11.30 16.63
CA SER A 5 2.88 -10.41 15.63
C SER A 5 1.85 -10.01 14.57
N PRO A 6 2.00 -8.86 13.88
CA PRO A 6 1.02 -8.40 12.89
C PRO A 6 0.70 -9.44 11.79
N TRP A 7 1.68 -10.23 11.39
CA TRP A 7 1.52 -11.30 10.38
C TRP A 7 0.78 -12.54 10.89
N ASP A 8 0.72 -12.77 12.19
CA ASP A 8 -0.06 -13.87 12.81
C ASP A 8 -1.55 -13.51 12.94
N LEU A 9 -1.86 -12.22 12.84
CA LEU A 9 -3.21 -11.67 12.99
C LEU A 9 -3.91 -11.47 11.63
N ASN A 10 -3.24 -11.77 10.52
CA ASN A 10 -3.82 -11.58 9.19
C ASN A 10 -5.03 -12.51 8.97
N GLN A 11 -6.18 -11.91 8.68
CA GLN A 11 -7.40 -12.64 8.32
C GLN A 11 -7.81 -12.29 6.90
N CYS A 12 -7.89 -13.32 6.04
CA CYS A 12 -8.47 -13.18 4.71
C CYS A 12 -9.98 -13.37 4.79
N ILE A 13 -10.72 -12.45 4.18
CA ILE A 13 -12.18 -12.45 4.13
C ILE A 13 -12.61 -12.95 2.76
N HIS A 14 -13.47 -13.98 2.73
CA HIS A 14 -14.19 -14.37 1.53
C HIS A 14 -15.43 -13.48 1.38
N PHE A 15 -15.48 -12.69 0.32
CA PHE A 15 -16.55 -11.71 0.10
C PHE A 15 -17.10 -11.81 -1.33
N GLN A 16 -17.61 -12.99 -1.66
CA GLN A 16 -18.24 -13.25 -2.95
C GLN A 16 -19.68 -12.74 -2.99
N GLY A 17 -20.14 -12.32 -4.16
CA GLY A 17 -21.53 -11.90 -4.40
C GLY A 17 -21.64 -10.99 -5.62
N SER A 18 -22.86 -10.57 -5.94
CA SER A 18 -23.08 -9.58 -6.99
C SER A 18 -22.58 -8.20 -6.55
N LEU A 19 -22.21 -7.37 -7.53
CA LEU A 19 -22.07 -5.94 -7.30
C LEU A 19 -23.38 -5.34 -6.75
N PRO A 20 -23.31 -4.35 -5.85
CA PRO A 20 -24.48 -3.63 -5.37
C PRO A 20 -25.04 -2.69 -6.46
N ASN A 21 -26.11 -1.95 -6.16
CA ASN A 21 -26.59 -0.89 -7.04
C ASN A 21 -25.50 0.17 -7.26
N LEU A 22 -25.04 0.29 -8.50
CA LEU A 22 -23.97 1.20 -8.91
C LEU A 22 -24.50 2.62 -9.09
N THR A 23 -24.50 3.40 -8.01
CA THR A 23 -24.97 4.79 -7.99
C THR A 23 -23.92 5.68 -7.33
N LEU A 24 -23.56 6.78 -7.99
CA LEU A 24 -22.64 7.79 -7.45
C LEU A 24 -23.42 8.88 -6.70
N LEU A 25 -23.09 9.12 -5.44
CA LEU A 25 -23.67 10.22 -4.66
C LEU A 25 -22.62 11.32 -4.43
N GLN A 26 -23.03 12.59 -4.53
CA GLN A 26 -22.16 13.78 -4.48
C GLN A 26 -22.69 14.83 -3.49
N GLU A 27 -22.96 14.41 -2.26
CA GLU A 27 -23.37 15.27 -1.14
C GLU A 27 -22.17 15.89 -0.40
N GLY A 28 -21.00 15.94 -1.06
CA GLY A 28 -19.72 16.32 -0.46
C GLY A 28 -18.97 15.14 0.16
N TRP A 29 -17.71 15.40 0.52
CA TRP A 29 -16.88 14.41 1.20
C TRP A 29 -17.35 14.25 2.66
N LYS A 30 -17.62 13.01 3.07
CA LYS A 30 -18.09 12.69 4.43
C LYS A 30 -17.23 11.58 5.01
N GLU A 31 -16.65 11.85 6.17
CA GLU A 31 -15.94 10.89 7.01
C GLU A 31 -16.75 10.66 8.29
N ALA A 32 -16.73 9.43 8.82
CA ALA A 32 -17.18 9.19 10.18
C ALA A 32 -16.29 9.98 11.16
N ASP A 33 -16.84 10.38 12.31
CA ASP A 33 -16.07 11.09 13.33
C ASP A 33 -15.26 10.10 14.18
N HIS A 34 -13.98 10.43 14.39
CA HIS A 34 -13.01 9.59 15.09
C HIS A 34 -12.18 10.45 16.07
N PRO A 35 -12.83 11.05 17.08
CA PRO A 35 -12.26 12.15 17.85
C PRO A 35 -11.02 11.77 18.66
N LYS A 36 -10.92 10.51 19.11
CA LYS A 36 -9.77 10.03 19.91
C LYS A 36 -8.47 10.02 19.11
N ILE A 37 -8.48 9.41 17.91
CA ILE A 37 -7.30 9.36 17.06
C ILE A 37 -6.96 10.74 16.49
N MET A 38 -7.97 11.56 16.16
CA MET A 38 -7.74 12.94 15.70
C MET A 38 -7.07 13.77 16.80
N ALA A 39 -7.55 13.70 18.04
CA ALA A 39 -6.91 14.36 19.16
C ALA A 39 -5.46 13.89 19.38
N SER A 40 -5.15 12.60 19.21
CA SER A 40 -3.77 12.10 19.28
C SER A 40 -2.92 12.59 18.11
N LYS A 41 -3.45 12.63 16.87
CA LYS A 41 -2.75 13.20 15.70
C LYS A 41 -2.47 14.70 15.89
N ASP A 42 -3.40 15.45 16.49
CA ASP A 42 -3.24 16.88 16.80
C ASP A 42 -2.18 17.16 17.87
N LYS A 43 -1.82 16.19 18.71
CA LYS A 43 -0.67 16.34 19.62
C LYS A 43 0.64 16.39 18.85
N ILE A 44 0.73 15.73 17.69
CA ILE A 44 1.95 15.68 16.86
C ILE A 44 2.25 17.07 16.28
N SER A 45 1.22 17.81 15.85
CA SER A 45 1.39 19.16 15.27
C SER A 45 1.87 20.20 16.27
N LYS A 46 1.77 19.91 17.58
CA LYS A 46 2.23 20.77 18.68
C LYS A 46 3.70 20.54 19.08
N ILE A 47 4.40 19.62 18.43
CA ILE A 47 5.82 19.39 18.72
C ILE A 47 6.64 20.48 18.02
N ASP A 48 7.39 21.25 18.81
CA ASP A 48 8.15 22.42 18.33
C ASP A 48 9.24 22.09 17.30
N SER A 49 9.71 20.83 17.25
CA SER A 49 10.76 20.38 16.31
C SER A 49 10.34 19.14 15.53
N HIS A 50 10.21 19.30 14.21
CA HIS A 50 9.98 18.20 13.28
C HIS A 50 11.10 17.14 13.34
N GLU A 51 12.35 17.56 13.52
CA GLU A 51 13.50 16.67 13.62
C GLU A 51 13.44 15.78 14.86
N GLN A 52 13.04 16.35 16.01
CA GLN A 52 12.85 15.56 17.23
C GLN A 52 11.75 14.51 17.05
N TRP A 53 10.65 14.85 16.37
CA TRP A 53 9.59 13.90 16.07
C TRP A 53 10.07 12.77 15.15
N GLU A 54 10.80 13.08 14.08
CA GLU A 54 11.35 12.04 13.19
C GLU A 54 12.32 11.12 13.91
N LEU A 55 13.18 11.66 14.78
CA LEU A 55 14.11 10.87 15.59
C LEU A 55 13.37 9.97 16.58
N ARG A 56 12.39 10.50 17.33
CA ARG A 56 11.60 9.70 18.28
C ARG A 56 10.85 8.59 17.57
N LYS A 57 10.20 8.86 16.43
CA LYS A 57 9.54 7.84 15.60
C LYS A 57 10.48 6.74 15.13
N LYS A 58 11.74 7.09 14.86
CA LYS A 58 12.78 6.13 14.48
C LYS A 58 13.12 5.21 15.65
N ILE A 59 13.29 5.78 16.84
CA ILE A 59 13.62 5.06 18.08
C ILE A 59 12.47 4.19 18.58
N THR A 60 11.22 4.68 18.53
CA THR A 60 10.08 3.94 19.07
C THR A 60 9.52 2.89 18.12
N ASN A 61 9.88 2.93 16.83
CA ASN A 61 9.46 1.93 15.86
C ASN A 61 10.16 0.57 16.10
N PRO A 62 9.42 -0.49 16.51
CA PRO A 62 10.01 -1.79 16.85
C PRO A 62 10.78 -2.46 15.70
N TYR A 63 10.44 -2.10 14.46
CA TYR A 63 10.96 -2.71 13.24
C TYR A 63 11.95 -1.81 12.48
N GLU A 64 12.35 -0.67 13.05
CA GLU A 64 13.25 0.27 12.36
C GLU A 64 14.65 -0.33 12.12
N ALA A 65 15.10 -1.22 13.00
CA ALA A 65 16.42 -1.85 12.89
C ALA A 65 16.53 -2.86 11.74
N ILE A 66 15.42 -3.24 11.08
CA ILE A 66 15.48 -4.02 9.83
C ILE A 66 16.33 -3.28 8.81
N PHE A 67 16.06 -1.98 8.62
CA PHE A 67 16.81 -1.11 7.72
C PHE A 67 16.60 0.38 8.06
N SER A 68 17.64 1.03 8.56
CA SER A 68 17.64 2.44 8.94
C SER A 68 18.06 3.39 7.80
N GLY A 69 18.63 2.86 6.71
CA GLY A 69 19.08 3.63 5.54
C GLY A 69 20.51 3.27 5.13
N THR A 70 20.81 3.30 3.83
CA THR A 70 22.11 2.86 3.29
C THR A 70 23.31 3.63 3.85
N ASN A 71 23.11 4.90 4.23
CA ASN A 71 24.17 5.79 4.73
C ASN A 71 23.90 6.28 6.16
N ASP A 72 22.92 5.69 6.84
CA ASP A 72 22.52 6.14 8.17
C ASP A 72 23.23 5.28 9.22
N THR A 73 24.33 5.80 9.76
CA THR A 73 25.09 5.13 10.83
C THR A 73 24.57 5.47 12.22
N SER A 74 23.54 6.32 12.33
CA SER A 74 22.99 6.76 13.63
C SER A 74 22.09 5.71 14.28
N PHE A 75 21.70 4.67 13.55
CA PHE A 75 20.78 3.64 14.03
C PHE A 75 21.09 2.28 13.41
N PRO A 76 20.90 1.16 14.15
CA PRO A 76 21.16 -0.18 13.64
C PRO A 76 20.44 -0.47 12.32
N SER A 77 21.10 -1.23 11.44
CA SER A 77 20.54 -1.75 10.19
C SER A 77 20.98 -3.20 10.03
N LEU A 78 20.07 -4.13 10.22
CA LEU A 78 20.37 -5.56 10.28
C LEU A 78 20.41 -6.21 8.90
N ALA A 79 19.50 -5.84 8.00
CA ALA A 79 19.37 -6.50 6.71
C ALA A 79 20.60 -6.28 5.82
N LYS A 80 21.12 -7.36 5.23
CA LYS A 80 22.26 -7.33 4.28
C LYS A 80 21.86 -6.83 2.89
N VAL A 81 20.59 -6.95 2.54
CA VAL A 81 20.08 -6.47 1.26
C VAL A 81 20.22 -4.95 1.20
N ASN A 82 20.56 -4.42 0.04
CA ASN A 82 20.56 -2.98 -0.23
C ASN A 82 19.30 -2.63 -1.05
N PRO A 83 18.18 -2.29 -0.40
CA PRO A 83 16.93 -2.03 -1.09
C PRO A 83 16.92 -0.63 -1.71
N LEU A 84 16.21 -0.47 -2.84
CA LEU A 84 15.94 0.82 -3.46
C LEU A 84 15.13 1.74 -2.53
N SER A 85 14.29 1.15 -1.67
CA SER A 85 13.51 1.82 -0.64
C SER A 85 13.03 0.84 0.42
N ARG A 86 12.69 1.35 1.62
CA ARG A 86 12.12 0.55 2.72
C ARG A 86 10.84 -0.20 2.37
N SER A 87 10.11 0.22 1.34
CA SER A 87 8.94 -0.49 0.84
C SER A 87 9.27 -1.92 0.38
N TYR A 88 10.53 -2.22 0.04
CA TYR A 88 11.00 -3.58 -0.23
C TYR A 88 10.59 -4.59 0.86
N PHE A 89 10.78 -4.25 2.14
CA PHE A 89 10.46 -5.17 3.25
C PHE A 89 8.95 -5.34 3.46
N LYS A 90 8.15 -4.30 3.21
CA LYS A 90 6.69 -4.41 3.21
C LYS A 90 6.22 -5.40 2.17
N MET A 91 6.84 -5.38 0.98
CA MET A 91 6.49 -6.30 -0.09
C MET A 91 6.82 -7.75 0.25
N ILE A 92 8.01 -8.02 0.83
CA ILE A 92 8.37 -9.36 1.33
C ILE A 92 7.28 -9.85 2.29
N GLU A 93 6.98 -9.04 3.30
CA GLU A 93 6.00 -9.37 4.33
C GLU A 93 4.63 -9.69 3.72
N MET A 94 4.10 -8.80 2.88
CA MET A 94 2.78 -8.99 2.26
C MET A 94 2.73 -10.24 1.38
N LEU A 95 3.74 -10.47 0.52
CA LEU A 95 3.78 -11.62 -0.38
C LEU A 95 3.85 -12.95 0.39
N GLN A 96 4.63 -13.02 1.46
CA GLN A 96 4.74 -14.22 2.28
C GLN A 96 3.48 -14.45 3.11
N THR A 97 2.91 -13.39 3.70
CA THR A 97 1.66 -13.45 4.49
C THR A 97 0.48 -13.99 3.68
N ILE A 98 0.37 -13.63 2.39
CA ILE A 98 -0.67 -14.17 1.51
C ILE A 98 -0.27 -15.46 0.76
N LYS A 99 0.94 -15.96 1.01
CA LYS A 99 1.54 -17.10 0.30
C LYS A 99 1.48 -16.95 -1.23
N PHE A 100 1.78 -15.75 -1.72
CA PHE A 100 1.62 -15.38 -3.13
C PHE A 100 2.31 -16.37 -4.07
N TRP A 101 3.54 -16.77 -3.74
CA TRP A 101 4.34 -17.62 -4.62
C TRP A 101 3.84 -19.07 -4.72
N ASP A 102 3.02 -19.53 -3.77
CA ASP A 102 2.47 -20.89 -3.77
C ASP A 102 1.45 -21.10 -4.92
N SER A 103 0.83 -20.01 -5.41
CA SER A 103 -0.14 -20.06 -6.51
C SER A 103 0.45 -19.74 -7.88
N ILE A 104 1.71 -19.33 -7.96
CA ILE A 104 2.35 -18.96 -9.23
C ILE A 104 2.90 -20.18 -9.96
N ASN A 105 2.48 -20.36 -11.21
CA ASN A 105 3.04 -21.37 -12.08
C ASN A 105 4.48 -20.98 -12.49
N THR A 106 5.46 -21.70 -11.95
CA THR A 106 6.89 -21.44 -12.16
C THR A 106 7.38 -21.74 -13.58
N SER A 107 6.60 -22.46 -14.40
CA SER A 107 6.95 -22.78 -15.79
C SER A 107 6.49 -21.72 -16.80
N GLN A 108 5.61 -20.81 -16.39
CA GLN A 108 5.04 -19.80 -17.28
C GLN A 108 5.72 -18.44 -17.09
N PRO A 109 5.94 -17.68 -18.18
CA PRO A 109 6.51 -16.33 -18.08
C PRO A 109 5.67 -15.40 -17.20
N PHE A 110 6.35 -14.68 -16.31
CA PHE A 110 5.74 -13.77 -15.35
C PHE A 110 5.61 -12.35 -15.88
N ARG A 111 4.45 -11.74 -15.64
CA ARG A 111 4.10 -10.35 -15.93
C ARG A 111 3.59 -9.67 -14.67
N SER A 112 4.01 -8.42 -14.46
CA SER A 112 3.51 -7.60 -13.37
C SER A 112 3.36 -6.14 -13.78
N ALA A 113 2.57 -5.43 -12.99
CA ALA A 113 2.26 -4.03 -13.18
C ALA A 113 2.44 -3.26 -11.87
N HIS A 114 3.23 -2.20 -11.91
CA HIS A 114 3.69 -1.44 -10.74
C HIS A 114 3.41 0.05 -10.95
N ILE A 115 2.60 0.68 -10.10
CA ILE A 115 2.30 2.11 -10.23
C ILE A 115 2.63 2.91 -8.97
N CYS A 116 3.13 4.13 -9.16
CA CYS A 116 3.48 5.06 -8.08
C CYS A 116 4.54 4.52 -7.09
N GLU A 117 5.42 3.63 -7.56
CA GLU A 117 6.37 2.93 -6.68
C GLU A 117 7.80 3.50 -6.72
N GLY A 118 8.03 4.61 -7.44
CA GLY A 118 9.36 5.21 -7.50
C GLY A 118 9.91 5.45 -6.09
N PRO A 119 11.11 4.94 -5.72
CA PRO A 119 12.19 4.44 -6.59
C PRO A 119 12.13 2.93 -6.94
N GLY A 120 11.25 2.12 -6.37
CA GLY A 120 10.97 0.76 -6.85
C GLY A 120 11.25 -0.38 -5.88
N GLY A 121 11.15 -0.17 -4.56
CA GLY A 121 11.38 -1.25 -3.58
C GLY A 121 10.48 -2.47 -3.78
N PHE A 122 9.20 -2.27 -4.12
CA PHE A 122 8.27 -3.36 -4.45
C PHE A 122 8.72 -4.12 -5.72
N LEU A 123 9.03 -3.39 -6.79
CA LEU A 123 9.55 -3.95 -8.03
C LEU A 123 10.86 -4.73 -7.81
N GLN A 124 11.79 -4.24 -6.99
CA GLN A 124 13.01 -4.96 -6.63
C GLN A 124 12.70 -6.30 -5.95
N CYS A 125 11.79 -6.29 -4.96
CA CYS A 125 11.37 -7.51 -4.26
C CYS A 125 10.83 -8.57 -5.23
N ILE A 126 9.96 -8.17 -6.16
CA ILE A 126 9.42 -9.07 -7.19
C ILE A 126 10.53 -9.62 -8.08
N VAL A 127 11.42 -8.77 -8.57
CA VAL A 127 12.52 -9.17 -9.46
C VAL A 127 13.46 -10.17 -8.80
N GLU A 128 13.84 -9.95 -7.55
CA GLU A 128 14.75 -10.82 -6.81
C GLU A 128 14.09 -12.17 -6.50
N ALA A 129 12.83 -12.17 -6.08
CA ALA A 129 12.06 -13.39 -5.84
C ALA A 129 11.88 -14.24 -7.12
N LEU A 130 11.60 -13.61 -8.27
CA LEU A 130 11.49 -14.31 -9.55
C LEU A 130 12.81 -15.00 -9.93
N LYS A 131 13.95 -14.34 -9.69
CA LYS A 131 15.28 -14.90 -9.95
C LYS A 131 15.59 -16.08 -9.03
N GLU A 132 15.35 -15.92 -7.73
CA GLU A 132 15.56 -16.98 -6.74
C GLU A 132 14.75 -18.23 -7.06
N LYS A 133 13.47 -18.04 -7.42
CA LYS A 133 12.53 -19.11 -7.77
C LYS A 133 12.68 -19.61 -9.21
N LYS A 134 13.61 -19.04 -9.99
CA LYS A 134 13.88 -19.38 -11.39
C LYS A 134 12.63 -19.29 -12.28
N ILE A 135 11.74 -18.34 -11.99
CA ILE A 135 10.53 -18.10 -12.77
C ILE A 135 10.91 -17.22 -13.97
N PRO A 136 10.61 -17.63 -15.21
CA PRO A 136 10.93 -16.83 -16.39
C PRO A 136 10.16 -15.51 -16.36
N ILE A 137 10.81 -14.42 -16.72
CA ILE A 137 10.19 -13.08 -16.75
C ILE A 137 9.82 -12.76 -18.19
N HIS A 138 8.54 -12.46 -18.43
CA HIS A 138 8.11 -11.88 -19.70
C HIS A 138 8.36 -10.38 -19.71
N THR A 139 7.67 -9.62 -18.85
CA THR A 139 7.83 -8.16 -18.75
C THR A 139 7.29 -7.66 -17.42
N LEU A 140 7.98 -6.70 -16.79
CA LEU A 140 7.53 -6.04 -15.57
C LEU A 140 7.28 -4.56 -15.91
N TYR A 141 6.01 -4.14 -15.95
CA TYR A 141 5.64 -2.78 -16.31
C TYR A 141 5.63 -1.88 -15.08
N ALA A 142 6.22 -0.70 -15.21
CA ALA A 142 6.31 0.25 -14.12
C ALA A 142 5.99 1.68 -14.58
N MET A 143 5.18 2.40 -13.79
CA MET A 143 4.85 3.80 -14.01
C MET A 143 4.95 4.58 -12.69
N THR A 144 5.58 5.74 -12.73
CA THR A 144 5.56 6.71 -11.62
C THR A 144 5.66 8.11 -12.20
N LEU A 145 5.26 9.12 -11.44
CA LEU A 145 5.43 10.51 -11.83
C LEU A 145 6.88 10.80 -12.24
N ARG A 146 7.08 11.48 -13.36
CA ARG A 146 8.40 12.03 -13.70
C ARG A 146 8.77 13.08 -12.64
N PRO A 147 9.94 12.97 -11.98
CA PRO A 147 10.34 13.94 -10.98
C PRO A 147 10.51 15.32 -11.63
N THR A 148 9.67 16.27 -11.24
CA THR A 148 9.83 17.69 -11.59
C THR A 148 10.77 18.41 -10.61
N LYS A 149 10.94 17.85 -9.41
CA LYS A 149 11.80 18.35 -8.34
C LYS A 149 12.66 17.22 -7.76
N SER A 150 13.81 17.55 -7.17
CA SER A 150 14.78 16.58 -6.64
C SER A 150 14.26 15.74 -5.47
N HIS A 151 13.30 16.25 -4.68
CA HIS A 151 12.70 15.53 -3.57
C HIS A 151 11.59 14.56 -3.98
N ILE A 152 11.02 14.71 -5.19
CA ILE A 152 9.99 13.80 -5.68
C ILE A 152 10.65 12.47 -6.05
N PRO A 153 10.30 11.36 -5.38
CA PRO A 153 10.89 10.07 -5.70
C PRO A 153 10.53 9.66 -7.14
N GLY A 154 11.50 9.07 -7.82
CA GLY A 154 11.30 8.47 -9.13
C GLY A 154 12.42 7.50 -9.45
N TRP A 155 12.48 7.06 -10.70
CA TRP A 155 13.41 6.02 -11.15
C TRP A 155 14.89 6.43 -11.20
N ARG A 156 15.20 7.72 -10.99
CA ARG A 156 16.57 8.25 -11.08
C ARG A 156 17.54 7.57 -10.11
N ARG A 157 17.08 7.24 -8.90
CA ARG A 157 17.90 6.52 -7.90
C ARG A 157 18.11 5.04 -8.22
N SER A 158 17.39 4.53 -9.22
CA SER A 158 17.32 3.10 -9.56
C SER A 158 17.88 2.78 -10.95
N ILE A 159 18.58 3.72 -11.59
CA ILE A 159 19.08 3.57 -12.97
C ILE A 159 19.97 2.32 -13.12
N GLN A 160 20.86 2.06 -12.15
CA GLN A 160 21.72 0.87 -12.20
C GLN A 160 20.91 -0.42 -12.13
N PHE A 161 19.91 -0.46 -11.24
CA PHE A 161 18.97 -1.58 -11.15
C PHE A 161 18.21 -1.77 -12.47
N LEU A 162 17.60 -0.71 -13.01
CA LEU A 162 16.85 -0.78 -14.26
C LEU A 162 17.71 -1.25 -15.44
N ARG A 163 18.96 -0.80 -15.56
CA ARG A 163 19.90 -1.26 -16.59
C ARG A 163 20.25 -2.74 -16.46
N LYS A 164 20.37 -3.26 -15.23
CA LYS A 164 20.64 -4.68 -14.95
C LYS A 164 19.45 -5.58 -15.27
N HIS A 165 18.25 -5.02 -15.34
CA HIS A 165 16.99 -5.75 -15.45
C HIS A 165 16.17 -5.24 -16.65
N ALA A 166 16.64 -5.57 -17.86
CA ALA A 166 16.06 -5.11 -19.13
C ALA A 166 14.61 -5.56 -19.37
N GLN A 167 14.10 -6.53 -18.61
CA GLN A 167 12.68 -6.93 -18.65
C GLN A 167 11.74 -5.90 -18.01
N ILE A 168 12.27 -4.89 -17.31
CA ILE A 168 11.48 -3.80 -16.75
C ILE A 168 11.19 -2.77 -17.85
N GLN A 169 9.91 -2.55 -18.13
CA GLN A 169 9.45 -1.53 -19.08
C GLN A 169 8.82 -0.37 -18.32
N LEU A 170 9.49 0.79 -18.39
CA LEU A 170 8.96 2.03 -17.84
C LEU A 170 8.01 2.69 -18.83
N GLU A 171 6.80 2.98 -18.36
CA GLU A 171 5.75 3.64 -19.12
C GLU A 171 5.34 4.93 -18.42
N TYR A 172 5.14 6.00 -19.18
CA TYR A 172 4.78 7.32 -18.65
C TYR A 172 3.48 7.88 -19.23
N GLY A 173 2.75 7.05 -19.99
CA GLY A 173 1.46 7.43 -20.53
C GLY A 173 1.54 8.17 -21.86
N ALA A 174 0.44 8.81 -22.24
CA ALA A 174 0.29 9.53 -23.50
C ALA A 174 1.02 10.87 -23.51
N ASP A 175 1.11 11.54 -22.35
CA ASP A 175 1.76 12.86 -22.20
C ASP A 175 3.17 12.78 -21.60
N ASP A 176 3.69 11.56 -21.40
CA ASP A 176 4.99 11.27 -20.82
C ASP A 176 5.19 11.78 -19.37
N THR A 177 4.14 12.17 -18.65
CA THR A 177 4.27 12.68 -17.27
C THR A 177 4.32 11.58 -16.21
N GLY A 178 3.77 10.39 -16.52
CA GLY A 178 3.51 9.33 -15.54
C GLY A 178 2.42 9.68 -14.53
N ASN A 179 1.63 10.72 -14.77
CA ASN A 179 0.52 11.11 -13.91
C ASN A 179 -0.68 10.18 -14.12
N ILE A 180 -0.95 9.31 -13.15
CA ILE A 180 -2.06 8.36 -13.23
C ILE A 180 -3.43 9.02 -13.07
N LEU A 181 -3.53 10.30 -12.69
CA LEU A 181 -4.81 11.02 -12.62
C LEU A 181 -5.34 11.45 -14.01
N ILE A 182 -4.54 11.21 -15.06
CA ILE A 182 -4.85 11.49 -16.46
C ILE A 182 -5.32 10.18 -17.13
N PRO A 183 -6.61 10.06 -17.53
CA PRO A 183 -7.17 8.83 -18.09
C PRO A 183 -6.43 8.28 -19.32
N GLU A 184 -5.86 9.16 -20.13
CA GLU A 184 -5.09 8.81 -21.32
C GLU A 184 -3.80 8.07 -20.94
N ASN A 185 -3.13 8.51 -19.88
CA ASN A 185 -1.94 7.84 -19.32
C ASN A 185 -2.29 6.46 -18.77
N GLN A 186 -3.40 6.37 -18.03
CA GLN A 186 -3.92 5.09 -17.53
C GLN A 186 -4.16 4.13 -18.70
N SER A 187 -4.80 4.61 -19.78
CA SER A 187 -5.16 3.80 -20.93
C SER A 187 -3.94 3.24 -21.67
N VAL A 188 -2.89 4.04 -21.86
CA VAL A 188 -1.62 3.58 -22.45
C VAL A 188 -0.99 2.50 -21.58
N PHE A 189 -0.86 2.74 -20.27
CA PHE A 189 -0.27 1.76 -19.35
C PHE A 189 -1.04 0.45 -19.33
N CYS A 190 -2.36 0.51 -19.12
CA CYS A 190 -3.20 -0.68 -18.96
C CYS A 190 -3.19 -1.56 -20.21
N ARG A 191 -3.11 -0.98 -21.41
CA ARG A 191 -3.00 -1.78 -22.66
C ARG A 191 -1.71 -2.59 -22.72
N ARG A 192 -0.59 -2.03 -22.24
CA ARG A 192 0.71 -2.71 -22.28
C ARG A 192 0.85 -3.70 -21.13
N ALA A 193 0.38 -3.32 -19.95
CA ALA A 193 0.46 -4.09 -18.72
C ALA A 193 -0.71 -5.07 -18.49
N ALA A 194 -1.59 -5.24 -19.49
CA ALA A 194 -2.68 -6.21 -19.46
C ALA A 194 -2.18 -7.63 -19.16
N ASP A 195 -3.03 -8.48 -18.59
CA ASP A 195 -2.71 -9.86 -18.19
C ASP A 195 -1.52 -10.00 -17.23
N SER A 196 -1.33 -9.02 -16.33
CA SER A 196 -0.37 -9.13 -15.24
C SER A 196 -0.85 -10.08 -14.15
N GLN A 197 0.03 -10.93 -13.62
CA GLN A 197 -0.28 -11.82 -12.48
C GLN A 197 -0.39 -11.06 -11.16
N ILE A 198 0.32 -9.94 -11.03
CA ILE A 198 0.24 -9.06 -9.86
C ILE A 198 0.21 -7.60 -10.29
N PHE A 199 -0.62 -6.82 -9.60
CA PHE A 199 -0.69 -5.38 -9.72
C PHE A 199 -0.44 -4.76 -8.35
N THR A 200 0.53 -3.85 -8.27
CA THR A 200 0.87 -3.16 -7.03
C THR A 200 0.85 -1.64 -7.20
N ALA A 201 0.40 -0.95 -6.14
CA ALA A 201 0.38 0.51 -6.06
C ALA A 201 0.78 1.00 -4.67
N ASP A 202 1.90 1.72 -4.57
CA ASP A 202 2.43 2.29 -3.31
C ASP A 202 2.43 3.83 -3.32
N GLY A 203 1.39 4.41 -3.93
CA GLY A 203 1.26 5.85 -4.09
C GLY A 203 0.96 6.60 -2.79
N GLY A 204 1.45 7.84 -2.71
CA GLY A 204 1.15 8.77 -1.63
C GLY A 204 1.40 10.22 -2.06
N PHE A 205 0.83 11.15 -1.30
CA PHE A 205 1.08 12.58 -1.47
C PHE A 205 1.90 13.12 -0.29
N ASP A 206 2.46 14.31 -0.46
CA ASP A 206 2.98 15.08 0.66
C ASP A 206 1.80 15.71 1.42
N PHE A 207 1.44 15.10 2.55
CA PHE A 207 0.32 15.53 3.40
C PHE A 207 0.75 16.49 4.50
N SER A 208 1.96 17.06 4.43
CA SER A 208 2.54 17.93 5.46
C SER A 208 1.70 19.17 5.82
N ILE A 209 0.67 19.48 5.03
CA ILE A 209 -0.16 20.68 5.19
C ILE A 209 -1.45 20.40 5.98
N ASP A 210 -2.08 19.22 5.86
CA ASP A 210 -3.36 18.91 6.52
C ASP A 210 -3.61 17.40 6.62
N TYR A 211 -3.19 16.78 7.74
CA TYR A 211 -3.42 15.35 8.00
C TYR A 211 -4.92 15.00 8.08
N GLY A 212 -5.78 15.96 8.47
CA GLY A 212 -7.22 15.77 8.61
C GLY A 212 -7.95 15.61 7.27
N LYS A 213 -7.31 15.94 6.14
CA LYS A 213 -7.86 15.76 4.78
C LYS A 213 -7.13 14.70 3.97
N GLN A 214 -6.29 13.90 4.61
CA GLN A 214 -5.46 12.89 3.93
C GLN A 214 -6.31 11.94 3.08
N GLU A 215 -7.43 11.44 3.62
CA GLU A 215 -8.27 10.48 2.89
C GLU A 215 -8.89 11.11 1.65
N GLN A 216 -9.49 12.31 1.79
CA GLN A 216 -10.05 13.05 0.66
C GLN A 216 -9.01 13.34 -0.43
N MET A 217 -7.81 13.79 -0.03
CA MET A 217 -6.73 14.12 -0.97
C MET A 217 -6.16 12.88 -1.65
N ALA A 218 -6.13 11.73 -0.98
CA ALA A 218 -5.68 10.47 -1.54
C ALA A 218 -6.72 9.83 -2.48
N PHE A 219 -8.01 10.13 -2.31
CA PHE A 219 -9.10 9.43 -2.99
C PHE A 219 -9.01 9.43 -4.53
N PRO A 220 -8.65 10.52 -5.24
CA PRO A 220 -8.44 10.47 -6.69
C PRO A 220 -7.36 9.48 -7.12
N LEU A 221 -6.28 9.36 -6.34
CA LEU A 221 -5.20 8.41 -6.58
C LEU A 221 -5.67 6.98 -6.35
N LEU A 222 -6.49 6.74 -5.33
CA LEU A 222 -7.11 5.44 -5.08
C LEU A 222 -8.03 5.04 -6.23
N LEU A 223 -8.95 5.91 -6.65
CA LEU A 223 -9.83 5.64 -7.80
C LEU A 223 -9.05 5.24 -9.05
N ALA A 224 -7.99 5.99 -9.38
CA ALA A 224 -7.11 5.67 -10.51
C ALA A 224 -6.41 4.31 -10.32
N SER A 225 -5.83 4.07 -9.14
CA SER A 225 -5.07 2.84 -8.84
C SER A 225 -5.93 1.59 -8.92
N PHE A 226 -7.12 1.61 -8.32
CA PHE A 226 -8.08 0.51 -8.36
C PHE A 226 -8.60 0.26 -9.80
N THR A 227 -8.90 1.33 -10.53
CA THR A 227 -9.33 1.23 -11.94
C THR A 227 -8.25 0.58 -12.80
N MET A 228 -7.01 1.04 -12.67
CA MET A 228 -5.86 0.52 -13.41
C MET A 228 -5.57 -0.93 -13.04
N GLY A 229 -5.62 -1.27 -11.75
CA GLY A 229 -5.37 -2.63 -11.29
C GLY A 229 -6.34 -3.64 -11.88
N LEU A 230 -7.64 -3.33 -11.87
CA LEU A 230 -8.66 -4.16 -12.48
C LEU A 230 -8.50 -4.29 -14.00
N ALA A 231 -8.01 -3.24 -14.67
CA ALA A 231 -7.77 -3.26 -16.12
C ALA A 231 -6.49 -4.01 -16.52
N CYS A 232 -5.48 -4.08 -15.64
CA CYS A 232 -4.20 -4.74 -15.92
C CYS A 232 -4.19 -6.23 -15.55
N LEU A 233 -4.94 -6.63 -14.52
CA LEU A 233 -4.82 -7.98 -13.97
C LEU A 233 -5.38 -9.07 -14.89
N ALA A 234 -4.64 -10.18 -14.96
CA ALA A 234 -5.13 -11.45 -15.47
C ALA A 234 -6.16 -12.06 -14.51
N LYS A 235 -7.00 -12.96 -15.02
CA LYS A 235 -7.81 -13.85 -14.17
C LYS A 235 -6.89 -14.64 -13.24
N GLY A 236 -7.26 -14.75 -11.97
CA GLY A 236 -6.44 -15.35 -10.91
C GLY A 236 -5.40 -14.41 -10.32
N GLY A 237 -5.25 -13.18 -10.83
CA GLY A 237 -4.23 -12.25 -10.38
C GLY A 237 -4.46 -11.68 -8.97
N THR A 238 -3.39 -11.10 -8.41
CA THR A 238 -3.37 -10.46 -7.09
C THR A 238 -3.24 -8.95 -7.20
N MET A 239 -4.04 -8.22 -6.41
CA MET A 239 -3.97 -6.76 -6.29
C MET A 239 -3.43 -6.38 -4.91
N ILE A 240 -2.46 -5.47 -4.84
CA ILE A 240 -1.96 -4.86 -3.60
C ILE A 240 -1.96 -3.34 -3.77
N ILE A 241 -2.84 -2.63 -3.05
CA ILE A 241 -2.95 -1.17 -3.15
C ILE A 241 -2.84 -0.56 -1.75
N LYS A 242 -1.95 0.42 -1.61
CA LYS A 242 -1.84 1.23 -0.40
C LYS A 242 -3.11 2.05 -0.16
N LEU A 243 -3.61 1.99 1.06
CA LEU A 243 -4.67 2.81 1.61
C LEU A 243 -4.12 3.64 2.80
N PHE A 244 -4.92 4.61 3.24
CA PHE A 244 -4.66 5.40 4.44
C PHE A 244 -5.77 5.13 5.46
N ASP A 245 -6.35 6.19 6.02
CA ASP A 245 -7.64 6.14 6.69
C ASP A 245 -8.74 5.66 5.71
N ILE A 246 -9.79 5.05 6.24
CA ILE A 246 -10.91 4.46 5.50
C ILE A 246 -12.26 4.86 6.13
N TYR A 247 -12.34 6.08 6.65
CA TYR A 247 -13.49 6.60 7.39
C TYR A 247 -14.62 7.03 6.47
N SER A 248 -14.31 7.38 5.22
CA SER A 248 -15.35 7.74 4.25
C SER A 248 -16.03 6.50 3.68
N GLN A 249 -17.34 6.63 3.46
CA GLN A 249 -18.09 5.59 2.75
C GLN A 249 -17.65 5.48 1.29
N ALA A 250 -17.13 6.56 0.68
CA ALA A 250 -16.57 6.54 -0.67
C ALA A 250 -15.36 5.59 -0.78
N THR A 251 -14.42 5.65 0.17
CA THR A 251 -13.28 4.72 0.24
C THR A 251 -13.73 3.29 0.53
N GLN A 252 -14.68 3.10 1.45
CA GLN A 252 -15.23 1.78 1.76
C GLN A 252 -15.92 1.15 0.55
N ASP A 253 -16.76 1.89 -0.14
CA ASP A 253 -17.42 1.43 -1.37
C ASP A 253 -16.40 1.06 -2.46
N LEU A 254 -15.31 1.82 -2.58
CA LEU A 254 -14.25 1.56 -3.56
C LEU A 254 -13.58 0.20 -3.34
N PHE A 255 -13.08 -0.08 -2.13
CA PHE A 255 -12.39 -1.34 -1.88
C PHE A 255 -13.36 -2.52 -1.75
N LEU A 256 -14.57 -2.34 -1.23
CA LEU A 256 -15.57 -3.42 -1.12
C LEU A 256 -16.16 -3.81 -2.47
N GLY A 257 -16.51 -2.83 -3.32
CA GLY A 257 -16.96 -3.09 -4.68
C GLY A 257 -15.89 -3.80 -5.51
N THR A 258 -14.62 -3.44 -5.28
CA THR A 258 -13.48 -4.15 -5.87
C THR A 258 -13.34 -5.55 -5.31
N ALA A 259 -13.44 -5.74 -3.99
CA ALA A 259 -13.29 -7.03 -3.33
C ALA A 259 -14.29 -8.09 -3.83
N ARG A 260 -15.50 -7.69 -4.24
CA ARG A 260 -16.49 -8.59 -4.89
C ARG A 260 -15.98 -9.27 -6.16
N LEU A 261 -14.94 -8.73 -6.78
CA LEU A 261 -14.33 -9.24 -8.01
C LEU A 261 -13.15 -10.19 -7.74
N PHE A 262 -12.90 -10.51 -6.48
CA PHE A 262 -11.83 -11.41 -6.03
C PHE A 262 -12.42 -12.52 -5.16
N ASN A 263 -11.71 -13.64 -5.05
CA ASN A 263 -12.13 -14.74 -4.19
C ASN A 263 -12.06 -14.37 -2.70
N ARG A 264 -10.98 -13.67 -2.33
CA ARG A 264 -10.72 -13.21 -0.96
C ARG A 264 -9.92 -11.93 -0.95
N PHE A 265 -10.05 -11.16 0.12
CA PHE A 265 -9.25 -9.97 0.36
C PHE A 265 -8.89 -9.81 1.83
N THR A 266 -7.95 -8.92 2.13
CA THR A 266 -7.64 -8.48 3.48
C THR A 266 -7.22 -7.01 3.50
N LEU A 267 -7.41 -6.35 4.64
CA LEU A 267 -6.84 -5.05 4.97
C LEU A 267 -5.68 -5.28 5.93
N TYR A 268 -4.46 -5.05 5.46
CA TYR A 268 -3.25 -5.45 6.16
C TYR A 268 -2.33 -4.26 6.42
N LYS A 269 -1.87 -4.10 7.66
CA LYS A 269 -0.81 -3.13 8.01
C LYS A 269 0.47 -3.92 8.30
N PRO A 270 1.45 -3.93 7.39
CA PRO A 270 2.72 -4.60 7.62
C PRO A 270 3.42 -4.04 8.87
N ALA A 271 4.10 -4.90 9.62
CA ALA A 271 4.98 -4.52 10.73
C ALA A 271 6.03 -3.49 10.31
N THR A 272 6.48 -3.58 9.06
CA THR A 272 7.41 -2.65 8.41
C THR A 272 6.79 -1.32 7.98
N SER A 273 5.48 -1.13 8.13
CA SER A 273 4.82 0.18 8.04
C SER A 273 4.96 0.93 9.36
N ARG A 274 5.26 2.24 9.32
CA ARG A 274 5.44 3.02 10.56
C ARG A 274 4.17 2.94 11.43
N PRO A 275 4.29 2.68 12.74
CA PRO A 275 3.13 2.42 13.58
C PRO A 275 2.27 3.67 13.84
N CYS A 276 2.87 4.86 13.86
CA CYS A 276 2.14 6.13 14.06
C CYS A 276 1.34 6.62 12.85
N ASN A 277 1.40 5.95 11.68
CA ASN A 277 0.71 6.41 10.46
C ASN A 277 -0.55 5.59 10.16
N SER A 278 -1.41 6.15 9.31
CA SER A 278 -2.63 5.49 8.85
C SER A 278 -2.41 4.48 7.72
N GLU A 279 -1.17 4.30 7.24
CA GLU A 279 -0.87 3.43 6.10
C GLU A 279 -1.27 1.98 6.40
N ARG A 280 -2.04 1.43 5.48
CA ARG A 280 -2.44 0.01 5.40
C ARG A 280 -2.54 -0.39 3.92
N TYR A 281 -2.76 -1.66 3.62
CA TYR A 281 -2.82 -2.17 2.26
C TYR A 281 -4.09 -3.00 2.07
N PHE A 282 -4.80 -2.71 0.99
CA PHE A 282 -5.81 -3.61 0.44
C PHE A 282 -5.10 -4.68 -0.38
N ILE A 283 -5.28 -5.94 0.00
CA ILE A 283 -4.71 -7.09 -0.70
C ILE A 283 -5.86 -8.01 -1.13
N ALA A 284 -6.05 -8.20 -2.44
CA ALA A 284 -7.10 -9.04 -2.99
C ALA A 284 -6.54 -10.11 -3.93
N ILE A 285 -7.06 -11.33 -3.81
CA ILE A 285 -6.45 -12.55 -4.37
C ILE A 285 -7.49 -13.31 -5.21
N ASP A 286 -7.03 -13.89 -6.31
CA ASP A 286 -7.81 -14.61 -7.31
C ASP A 286 -8.87 -13.74 -8.00
N TYR A 287 -8.41 -12.76 -8.78
CA TYR A 287 -9.30 -11.90 -9.59
C TYR A 287 -10.18 -12.71 -10.56
N ILE A 288 -11.47 -12.37 -10.70
CA ILE A 288 -12.36 -13.04 -11.66
C ILE A 288 -12.01 -12.78 -13.14
N GLY A 289 -11.19 -11.76 -13.41
CA GLY A 289 -10.69 -11.39 -14.74
C GLY A 289 -11.43 -10.20 -15.36
N HIS A 290 -10.70 -9.33 -16.07
CA HIS A 290 -11.20 -8.06 -16.58
C HIS A 290 -12.30 -8.20 -17.65
N SER A 291 -12.40 -9.37 -18.30
CA SER A 291 -13.44 -9.69 -19.28
C SER A 291 -14.78 -10.09 -18.65
N ALA A 292 -14.79 -10.44 -17.37
CA ALA A 292 -16.02 -10.79 -16.65
C ALA A 292 -17.00 -9.61 -16.66
N HIS A 293 -18.30 -9.90 -16.78
CA HIS A 293 -19.34 -8.87 -16.89
C HIS A 293 -19.31 -7.90 -15.69
N GLN A 294 -19.22 -8.43 -14.46
CA GLN A 294 -19.15 -7.63 -13.25
C GLN A 294 -17.90 -6.73 -13.24
N SER A 295 -16.75 -7.26 -13.64
CA SER A 295 -15.52 -6.47 -13.73
C SER A 295 -15.65 -5.30 -14.72
N ARG A 296 -16.25 -5.53 -15.89
CA ARG A 296 -16.48 -4.47 -16.88
C ARG A 296 -17.41 -3.38 -16.34
N LEU A 297 -18.50 -3.77 -15.66
CA LEU A 297 -19.44 -2.83 -15.03
C LEU A 297 -18.74 -1.97 -13.97
N TRP A 298 -18.00 -2.60 -13.06
CA TRP A 298 -17.30 -1.88 -12.00
C TRP A 298 -16.18 -0.98 -12.53
N ILE A 299 -15.37 -1.45 -13.50
CA ILE A 299 -14.34 -0.62 -14.14
C ILE A 299 -14.94 0.62 -14.81
N GLN A 300 -16.06 0.44 -15.54
CA GLN A 300 -16.75 1.58 -16.17
C GLN A 300 -17.30 2.55 -15.12
N HIS A 301 -17.86 2.01 -14.02
CA HIS A 301 -18.35 2.80 -12.91
C HIS A 301 -17.26 3.62 -12.24
N LEU A 302 -16.09 3.03 -11.99
CA LEU A 302 -14.93 3.74 -11.43
C LEU A 302 -14.39 4.82 -12.37
N ARG A 303 -14.39 4.59 -13.69
CA ARG A 303 -14.03 5.63 -14.67
C ARG A 303 -14.99 6.82 -14.62
N ASN A 304 -16.29 6.56 -14.50
CA ASN A 304 -17.29 7.62 -14.29
C ASN A 304 -17.06 8.33 -12.95
N ALA A 305 -16.79 7.58 -11.89
CA ALA A 305 -16.47 8.12 -10.56
C ALA A 305 -15.27 9.08 -10.61
N GLN A 306 -14.19 8.74 -11.32
CA GLN A 306 -13.05 9.63 -11.52
C GLN A 306 -13.44 10.97 -12.18
N SER A 307 -14.29 10.93 -13.20
CA SER A 307 -14.79 12.15 -13.86
C SER A 307 -15.68 12.98 -12.93
N LYS A 308 -16.57 12.33 -12.18
CA LYS A 308 -17.52 13.01 -11.28
C LYS A 308 -16.82 13.61 -10.07
N HIS A 309 -15.87 12.90 -9.47
CA HIS A 309 -15.10 13.38 -8.33
C HIS A 309 -14.31 14.66 -8.64
N LYS A 310 -13.83 14.82 -9.88
CA LYS A 310 -13.17 16.07 -10.34
C LYS A 310 -14.12 17.28 -10.32
N GLN A 311 -15.43 17.07 -10.46
CA GLN A 311 -16.44 18.13 -10.45
C GLN A 311 -16.90 18.46 -9.04
N SER A 312 -17.14 17.43 -8.23
CA SER A 312 -17.53 17.56 -6.82
C SER A 312 -17.16 16.28 -6.06
N PRO A 313 -16.68 16.38 -4.81
CA PRO A 313 -16.33 15.21 -4.02
C PRO A 313 -17.46 14.18 -3.94
N LEU A 314 -17.09 12.91 -4.13
CA LEU A 314 -18.01 11.78 -4.03
C LEU A 314 -18.23 11.44 -2.55
N THR A 315 -19.49 11.19 -2.18
CA THR A 315 -19.89 10.67 -0.87
C THR A 315 -19.97 9.15 -0.88
N ARG A 316 -20.48 8.58 -1.97
CA ARG A 316 -20.68 7.14 -2.18
C ARG A 316 -20.40 6.73 -3.60
N LEU A 317 -19.99 5.47 -3.76
CA LEU A 317 -19.90 4.80 -5.04
C LEU A 317 -21.04 3.79 -5.25
N VAL A 318 -21.85 3.50 -4.23
CA VAL A 318 -22.97 2.57 -4.34
C VAL A 318 -24.22 3.14 -3.68
N GLY A 319 -25.40 2.74 -4.16
CA GLY A 319 -26.69 3.21 -3.65
C GLY A 319 -27.16 2.49 -2.39
N ASP A 320 -26.75 1.23 -2.20
CA ASP A 320 -27.21 0.39 -1.11
C ASP A 320 -26.18 0.32 0.03
N PRO A 321 -26.59 0.11 1.29
CA PRO A 321 -25.65 -0.23 2.35
C PRO A 321 -25.03 -1.62 2.10
N TRP A 322 -23.78 -1.80 2.54
CA TRP A 322 -23.16 -3.11 2.56
C TRP A 322 -23.78 -4.01 3.64
N PRO A 323 -23.63 -5.36 3.54
CA PRO A 323 -24.11 -6.27 4.57
C PRO A 323 -23.59 -5.90 5.97
N THR A 324 -24.46 -5.95 6.98
CA THR A 324 -24.16 -5.51 8.35
C THR A 324 -22.90 -6.15 8.93
N ASN A 325 -22.74 -7.46 8.74
CA ASN A 325 -21.57 -8.20 9.23
C ASN A 325 -20.23 -7.70 8.61
N ILE A 326 -20.27 -7.19 7.38
CA ILE A 326 -19.08 -6.60 6.72
C ILE A 326 -18.82 -5.20 7.26
N LEU A 327 -19.87 -4.41 7.47
CA LEU A 327 -19.74 -3.09 8.10
C LEU A 327 -19.18 -3.20 9.53
N GLU A 328 -19.66 -4.16 10.31
CA GLU A 328 -19.15 -4.46 11.65
C GLU A 328 -17.67 -4.86 11.61
N ALA A 329 -17.27 -5.76 10.71
CA ALA A 329 -15.88 -6.16 10.55
C ALA A 329 -14.95 -4.99 10.16
N ILE A 330 -15.42 -4.08 9.30
CA ILE A 330 -14.65 -2.86 8.95
C ILE A 330 -14.52 -1.93 10.15
N GLN A 331 -15.60 -1.74 10.91
CA GLN A 331 -15.57 -0.92 12.12
C GLN A 331 -14.62 -1.52 13.17
N GLU A 332 -14.60 -2.84 13.34
CA GLU A 332 -13.64 -3.53 14.20
C GLU A 332 -12.21 -3.31 13.74
N GLN A 333 -11.94 -3.44 12.43
CA GLN A 333 -10.62 -3.21 11.85
C GLN A 333 -10.17 -1.75 12.03
N ILE A 334 -11.08 -0.78 11.86
CA ILE A 334 -10.80 0.64 12.11
C ILE A 334 -10.44 0.86 13.58
N ARG A 335 -11.28 0.40 14.52
CA ARG A 335 -11.04 0.56 15.97
C ARG A 335 -9.71 -0.05 16.39
N TRP A 336 -9.42 -1.26 15.93
CA TRP A 336 -8.15 -1.92 16.23
C TRP A 336 -6.97 -1.10 15.73
N GLN A 337 -7.02 -0.59 14.49
CA GLN A 337 -5.92 0.22 13.96
C GLN A 337 -5.76 1.55 14.69
N GLU A 338 -6.85 2.20 15.08
CA GLU A 338 -6.81 3.42 15.88
C GLU A 338 -6.17 3.18 17.24
N GLU A 339 -6.55 2.11 17.95
CA GLU A 339 -5.95 1.76 19.24
C GLU A 339 -4.44 1.58 19.13
N GLN A 340 -3.98 0.82 18.12
CA GLN A 340 -2.55 0.63 17.87
C GLN A 340 -1.83 1.94 17.50
N GLN A 341 -2.45 2.77 16.67
CA GLN A 341 -1.87 4.05 16.25
C GLN A 341 -1.80 5.04 17.41
N ILE A 342 -2.85 5.17 18.22
CA ILE A 342 -2.89 6.00 19.43
C ILE A 342 -1.80 5.56 20.39
N GLN A 343 -1.73 4.26 20.72
CA GLN A 343 -0.71 3.72 21.62
C GLN A 343 0.70 4.10 21.15
N SER A 344 0.97 3.93 19.85
CA SER A 344 2.27 4.25 19.25
C SER A 344 2.58 5.74 19.25
N ILE A 345 1.57 6.59 19.03
CA ILE A 345 1.72 8.06 19.12
C ILE A 345 2.02 8.46 20.56
N GLU A 346 1.26 7.98 21.55
CA GLU A 346 1.49 8.33 22.95
C GLU A 346 2.85 7.85 23.45
N GLU A 347 3.28 6.63 23.08
CA GLU A 347 4.63 6.13 23.39
C GLU A 347 5.72 7.02 22.78
N THR A 348 5.54 7.45 21.53
CA THR A 348 6.51 8.31 20.84
C THR A 348 6.56 9.72 21.44
N LEU A 349 5.42 10.28 21.83
CA LEU A 349 5.33 11.59 22.47
C LEU A 349 6.01 11.62 23.84
N HIS A 350 5.84 10.56 24.63
CA HIS A 350 6.32 10.45 26.00
C HIS A 350 7.58 9.59 26.13
N PHE A 351 8.31 9.37 25.03
CA PHE A 351 9.53 8.59 25.03
C PHE A 351 10.56 9.15 26.03
N ASP A 352 10.96 8.33 27.01
CA ASP A 352 11.99 8.66 28.00
C ASP A 352 13.37 8.30 27.47
N ILE A 353 14.24 9.31 27.33
CA ILE A 353 15.61 9.16 26.84
C ILE A 353 16.44 8.21 27.70
N ASN A 354 16.12 8.05 28.99
CA ASN A 354 16.83 7.13 29.87
C ASN A 354 16.62 5.65 29.48
N THR A 355 15.57 5.36 28.71
CA THR A 355 15.24 4.00 28.23
C THR A 355 15.83 3.71 26.85
N LEU A 356 16.61 4.63 26.27
CA LEU A 356 17.08 4.54 24.88
C LEU A 356 17.84 3.25 24.57
N GLU A 357 18.80 2.86 25.40
CA GLU A 357 19.62 1.67 25.17
C GLU A 357 18.78 0.38 25.19
N GLU A 358 17.90 0.25 26.18
CA GLU A 358 16.97 -0.87 26.31
C GLU A 358 15.99 -0.93 25.13
N LYS A 359 15.48 0.23 24.70
CA LYS A 359 14.56 0.33 23.55
C LYS A 359 15.25 -0.10 22.27
N ILE A 360 16.49 0.36 22.03
CA ILE A 360 17.26 -0.05 20.85
C ILE A 360 17.55 -1.56 20.87
N ALA A 361 17.95 -2.12 22.02
CA ALA A 361 18.18 -3.56 22.15
C ALA A 361 16.92 -4.38 21.85
N THR A 362 15.76 -3.95 22.37
CA THR A 362 14.46 -4.57 22.10
C THR A 362 14.08 -4.49 20.61
N ASN A 363 14.30 -3.35 19.97
CA ASN A 363 14.03 -3.18 18.54
C ASN A 363 14.94 -4.05 17.68
N ILE A 364 16.22 -4.21 18.05
CA ILE A 364 17.15 -5.13 17.36
C ILE A 364 16.62 -6.56 17.45
N GLN A 365 16.23 -7.01 18.64
CA GLN A 365 15.67 -8.36 18.82
C GLN A 365 14.39 -8.56 18.01
N THR A 366 13.47 -7.59 18.06
CA THR A 366 12.21 -7.62 17.31
C THR A 366 12.43 -7.63 15.80
N SER A 367 13.34 -6.78 15.31
CA SER A 367 13.72 -6.71 13.90
C SER A 367 14.43 -7.98 13.43
N LYS A 368 15.26 -8.60 14.28
CA LYS A 368 15.90 -9.88 13.98
C LYS A 368 14.88 -11.01 13.87
N ALA A 369 13.91 -11.07 14.78
CA ALA A 369 12.81 -12.04 14.71
C ALA A 369 12.00 -11.87 13.43
N TRP A 370 11.69 -10.63 13.02
CA TRP A 370 11.06 -10.36 11.73
C TRP A 370 11.92 -10.89 10.56
N CYS A 371 13.23 -10.60 10.55
CA CYS A 371 14.12 -11.07 9.48
C CYS A 371 14.18 -12.60 9.41
N GLU A 372 14.17 -13.28 10.56
CA GLU A 372 14.13 -14.75 10.63
C GLU A 372 12.82 -15.31 10.05
N VAL A 373 11.67 -14.74 10.42
CA VAL A 373 10.35 -15.14 9.89
C VAL A 373 10.27 -14.95 8.38
N PHE A 374 10.77 -13.84 7.86
CA PHE A 374 10.65 -13.46 6.44
C PHE A 374 11.89 -13.81 5.59
N GLY A 375 12.82 -14.60 6.13
CA GLY A 375 13.99 -15.09 5.41
C GLY A 375 14.95 -14.00 4.93
N VAL A 376 15.00 -12.85 5.60
CA VAL A 376 15.89 -11.74 5.23
C VAL A 376 17.27 -11.93 5.89
N PRO A 377 18.35 -12.05 5.11
CA PRO A 377 19.68 -12.26 5.67
C PRO A 377 20.14 -11.06 6.51
N VAL A 378 20.63 -11.33 7.72
CA VAL A 378 21.16 -10.29 8.63
C VAL A 378 22.68 -10.32 8.73
N SER A 379 23.26 -9.15 8.98
CA SER A 379 24.67 -8.96 9.39
C SER A 379 24.93 -9.69 10.70
N SER A 380 26.05 -10.41 10.75
CA SER A 380 26.51 -11.13 11.95
C SER A 380 26.96 -10.19 13.04
#